data_AF-A0A238YVQ4-F1
#
_entry.id   AF-A0A238YVQ4-F1
#
_cell.length_a   1.000
_cell.length_b   1.000
_cell.length_c   1.000
_cell.angle_alpha   90.00
_cell.angle_beta   90.00
_cell.angle_gamma   90.00
#
_symmetry.space_group_name_H-M   'P 1'
#
loop_
_entity.id
_entity.type
_entity.pdbx_description
1 polymer ?
#
loop_
_entity_poly.entity_id
_entity_poly.type
_entity_poly.pdbx_seq_one_letter_code
_entity_poly.pdbx_strand_id
1 'polypeptide(L)'
;MKNLNVLIVTTSHNQLGNTGEKTGVWLEELAGPYYQYVDQGASVTIVSVKGGDVPLDPKSELEEWQTAFTRRFTKDQNALASIRNTKSITEINPSEYDILFFPGGHGPMWDLGDNDTIARLILDFNKKEKPIGLVCHGVVALKGVKTTNGNPFSKGKRLTSFTNTEEDAVGLSDVVPFLLEDALIEEGAIYIKEEDWSNFVVVDGNLVTGQNPQSSVSAAQKTIVLASSIDIEERETIATAFFNAYKNQDIDAAVALASEKGTFRYIPLGENGKGKIKGTEGNTWQGVASALINSFPDLSNDIKNISIDNQGNAIVQVFISGTQDKEILGIPSKGKYYNVEHLFIVNINDQGLIEEITCYWDNWDWFQQIGYHPSQL
;
A
#
# COMPACT_ATOMS: atom_id res chain seq x y z
N MET A 1 5.47 8.43 14.02
CA MET A 1 5.75 7.24 13.21
C MET A 1 7.10 6.69 13.61
N LYS A 2 7.21 5.37 13.77
CA LYS A 2 8.53 4.72 13.78
C LYS A 2 9.16 5.04 12.42
N ASN A 3 10.31 5.69 12.39
CA ASN A 3 10.99 5.96 11.13
C ASN A 3 11.48 4.60 10.59
N LEU A 4 10.76 4.04 9.62
CA LEU A 4 11.09 2.74 9.03
C LEU A 4 12.37 2.88 8.21
N ASN A 5 13.28 1.93 8.36
CA ASN A 5 14.47 1.83 7.51
C ASN A 5 14.21 0.78 6.43
N VAL A 6 14.28 1.17 5.16
CA VAL A 6 13.97 0.30 4.02
C VAL A 6 15.23 0.03 3.23
N LEU A 7 15.52 -1.25 2.98
CA LEU A 7 16.58 -1.69 2.08
C LEU A 7 15.99 -2.10 0.74
N ILE A 8 16.34 -1.37 -0.32
CA ILE A 8 16.03 -1.76 -1.69
C ILE A 8 17.28 -2.37 -2.31
N VAL A 9 17.20 -3.64 -2.74
CA VAL A 9 18.29 -4.38 -3.37
C VAL A 9 18.04 -4.53 -4.86
N THR A 10 18.92 -3.94 -5.67
CA THR A 10 18.82 -3.90 -7.13
C THR A 10 19.83 -4.81 -7.80
N THR A 11 19.55 -5.18 -9.05
CA THR A 11 20.55 -5.83 -9.92
C THR A 11 21.75 -4.91 -10.17
N SER A 12 22.90 -5.50 -10.47
CA SER A 12 24.03 -4.82 -11.12
C SER A 12 24.25 -5.30 -12.56
N HIS A 13 23.38 -6.17 -13.07
CA HIS A 13 23.45 -6.71 -14.42
C HIS A 13 22.85 -5.74 -15.44
N ASN A 14 23.53 -5.55 -16.57
CA ASN A 14 23.14 -4.53 -17.57
C ASN A 14 23.15 -5.00 -19.03
N GLN A 15 23.22 -6.31 -19.28
CA GLN A 15 23.21 -6.89 -20.63
C GLN A 15 22.06 -7.88 -20.74
N LEU A 16 21.30 -7.84 -21.84
CA LEU A 16 20.18 -8.75 -22.02
C LEU A 16 20.68 -10.05 -22.65
N GLY A 17 21.25 -10.92 -21.83
CA GLY A 17 21.88 -12.16 -22.28
C GLY A 17 22.95 -11.90 -23.36
N ASN A 18 22.87 -12.63 -24.47
CA ASN A 18 23.80 -12.50 -25.61
C ASN A 18 23.21 -11.69 -26.79
N THR A 19 22.12 -10.94 -26.57
CA THR A 19 21.44 -10.20 -27.65
C THR A 19 22.20 -8.99 -28.15
N GLY A 20 23.13 -8.46 -27.34
CA GLY A 20 23.79 -7.17 -27.57
C GLY A 20 23.01 -5.97 -27.01
N GLU A 21 21.77 -6.19 -26.57
CA GLU A 21 20.92 -5.15 -25.97
C GLU A 21 21.24 -4.94 -24.48
N LYS A 22 20.84 -3.77 -23.97
CA LYS A 22 20.96 -3.41 -22.54
C LYS A 22 19.69 -3.79 -21.77
N THR A 23 19.87 -4.04 -20.48
CA THR A 23 18.78 -4.19 -19.51
C THR A 23 19.22 -3.64 -18.15
N GLY A 24 18.41 -3.81 -17.11
CA GLY A 24 18.71 -3.41 -15.75
C GLY A 24 17.45 -3.51 -14.89
N VAL A 25 17.34 -2.59 -13.94
CA VAL A 25 16.13 -2.37 -13.14
C VAL A 25 15.04 -1.72 -14.00
N TRP A 26 13.81 -2.20 -13.90
CA TRP A 26 12.66 -1.52 -14.48
C TRP A 26 12.32 -0.26 -13.66
N LEU A 27 12.39 0.93 -14.26
CA LEU A 27 12.34 2.20 -13.51
C LEU A 27 11.11 2.37 -12.62
N GLU A 28 9.91 1.97 -13.08
CA GLU A 28 8.68 2.06 -12.26
C GLU A 28 8.78 1.21 -11.00
N GLU A 29 9.38 0.02 -11.11
CA GLU A 29 9.51 -0.90 -9.99
C GLU A 29 10.48 -0.42 -8.92
N LEU A 30 11.33 0.54 -9.26
CA LEU A 30 12.16 1.26 -8.29
C LEU A 30 11.47 2.55 -7.80
N ALA A 31 11.02 3.39 -8.73
CA ALA A 31 10.49 4.71 -8.44
C ALA A 31 9.18 4.66 -7.64
N GLY A 32 8.24 3.78 -8.02
CA GLY A 32 6.97 3.60 -7.32
C GLY A 32 7.19 3.23 -5.85
N PRO A 33 7.86 2.11 -5.55
CA PRO A 33 8.21 1.72 -4.18
C PRO A 33 9.01 2.77 -3.42
N TYR A 34 10.05 3.36 -4.04
CA TYR A 34 10.84 4.43 -3.42
C TYR A 34 9.96 5.54 -2.85
N TYR A 35 9.00 6.03 -3.65
CA TYR A 35 8.08 7.08 -3.21
C TYR A 35 7.02 6.62 -2.21
N GLN A 36 6.55 5.37 -2.28
CA GLN A 36 5.69 4.83 -1.22
C GLN A 36 6.37 4.87 0.15
N TYR A 37 7.68 4.62 0.20
CA TYR A 37 8.43 4.65 1.45
C TYR A 37 8.78 6.07 1.91
N VAL A 38 9.42 6.89 1.06
CA VAL A 38 9.89 8.21 1.50
C VAL A 38 8.74 9.19 1.80
N ASP A 39 7.61 9.09 1.09
CA ASP A 39 6.45 9.96 1.35
C ASP A 39 5.75 9.60 2.67
N GLN A 40 5.92 8.37 3.16
CA GLN A 40 5.53 7.92 4.50
C GLN A 40 6.59 8.25 5.57
N GLY A 41 7.65 8.98 5.19
CA GLY A 41 8.72 9.40 6.08
C GLY A 41 9.77 8.34 6.40
N ALA A 42 9.79 7.22 5.66
CA ALA A 42 10.79 6.16 5.83
C ALA A 42 12.16 6.59 5.27
N SER A 43 13.23 6.05 5.86
CA SER A 43 14.60 6.19 5.38
C SER A 43 14.91 5.06 4.40
N VAL A 44 15.17 5.37 3.14
CA VAL A 44 15.42 4.37 2.08
C VAL A 44 16.91 4.31 1.73
N THR A 45 17.50 3.12 1.82
CA THR A 45 18.83 2.81 1.30
C THR A 45 18.69 1.92 0.07
N ILE A 46 19.25 2.36 -1.06
CA ILE A 46 19.34 1.55 -2.28
C ILE A 46 20.75 0.99 -2.40
N VAL A 47 20.84 -0.31 -2.65
CA VAL A 47 22.08 -1.02 -2.93
C VAL A 47 21.96 -1.81 -4.21
N SER A 48 23.09 -2.18 -4.80
CA SER A 48 23.14 -3.12 -5.92
C SER A 48 24.02 -4.31 -5.59
N VAL A 49 23.84 -5.42 -6.30
CA VAL A 49 24.59 -6.67 -6.05
C VAL A 49 26.10 -6.46 -5.97
N LYS A 50 26.66 -5.60 -6.82
CA LYS A 50 28.10 -5.31 -6.92
C LYS A 50 28.49 -3.92 -6.40
N GLY A 51 27.53 -3.09 -6.02
CA GLY A 51 27.73 -1.66 -5.79
C GLY A 51 27.99 -0.88 -7.09
N GLY A 52 28.22 0.42 -6.96
CA GLY A 52 28.35 1.33 -8.09
C GLY A 52 26.99 1.83 -8.61
N ASP A 53 26.95 2.22 -9.88
CA ASP A 53 25.73 2.74 -10.49
C ASP A 53 24.73 1.62 -10.78
N VAL A 54 23.47 1.83 -10.35
CA VAL A 54 22.37 0.91 -10.68
C VAL A 54 22.05 1.05 -12.18
N PRO A 55 22.12 -0.04 -12.97
CA PRO A 55 21.71 0.00 -14.36
C PRO A 55 20.18 0.05 -14.43
N LEU A 56 19.65 0.99 -15.21
CA LEU A 56 18.23 1.04 -15.57
C LEU A 56 18.02 0.36 -16.93
N ASP A 57 16.91 -0.34 -17.09
CA ASP A 57 16.50 -0.86 -18.39
C ASP A 57 16.05 0.31 -19.28
N PRO A 58 16.70 0.55 -20.44
CA PRO A 58 16.35 1.68 -21.31
C PRO A 58 14.91 1.64 -21.83
N LYS A 59 14.30 0.45 -21.94
CA LYS A 59 12.89 0.33 -22.37
C LYS A 59 11.95 0.92 -21.33
N SER A 60 12.28 0.79 -20.04
CA SER A 60 11.47 1.36 -18.95
C SER A 60 11.50 2.89 -18.91
N GLU A 61 12.42 3.52 -19.64
CA GLU A 61 12.53 4.98 -19.73
C GLU A 61 11.73 5.57 -20.91
N LEU A 62 11.21 4.75 -21.83
CA LEU A 62 10.41 5.21 -22.97
C LEU A 62 9.09 5.83 -22.48
N GLU A 63 8.60 6.82 -23.23
CA GLU A 63 7.49 7.69 -22.81
C GLU A 63 6.19 6.92 -22.51
N GLU A 64 5.93 5.83 -23.23
CA GLU A 64 4.76 4.97 -23.03
C GLU A 64 4.79 4.18 -21.71
N TRP A 65 5.96 4.01 -21.10
CA TRP A 65 6.15 3.32 -19.82
C TRP A 65 6.30 4.29 -18.63
N GLN A 66 6.29 5.59 -18.88
CA GLN A 66 6.45 6.62 -17.85
C GLN A 66 5.15 6.83 -17.04
N THR A 67 5.26 6.66 -15.74
CA THR A 67 4.26 6.95 -14.71
C THR A 67 4.48 8.32 -14.04
N ALA A 68 3.62 8.68 -13.09
CA ALA A 68 3.86 9.85 -12.23
C ALA A 68 5.12 9.70 -11.37
N PHE A 69 5.43 8.49 -10.89
CA PHE A 69 6.57 8.21 -10.02
C PHE A 69 7.89 8.27 -10.80
N THR A 70 7.98 7.62 -11.96
CA THR A 70 9.17 7.68 -12.83
C THR A 70 9.48 9.12 -13.29
N ARG A 71 8.46 9.91 -13.65
CA ARG A 71 8.63 11.34 -13.99
C ARG A 71 9.07 12.20 -12.81
N ARG A 72 8.67 11.83 -11.59
CA ARG A 72 9.17 12.48 -10.36
C ARG A 72 10.62 12.09 -10.11
N PHE A 73 10.93 10.80 -10.21
CA PHE A 73 12.26 10.22 -9.99
C PHE A 73 13.32 10.86 -10.88
N THR A 74 13.03 10.99 -12.18
CA THR A 74 13.93 11.60 -13.18
C THR A 74 14.20 13.09 -12.97
N LYS A 75 13.40 13.77 -12.12
CA LYS A 75 13.57 15.19 -11.77
C LYS A 75 14.10 15.40 -10.36
N ASP A 76 14.13 14.35 -9.54
CA ASP A 76 14.51 14.39 -8.15
C ASP A 76 16.01 14.06 -8.00
N GLN A 77 16.81 15.08 -7.70
CA GLN A 77 18.25 14.92 -7.57
C GLN A 77 18.65 14.00 -6.42
N ASN A 78 17.85 13.90 -5.36
CA ASN A 78 18.14 13.00 -4.24
C ASN A 78 17.86 11.55 -4.64
N ALA A 79 16.77 11.31 -5.35
CA ALA A 79 16.43 9.98 -5.88
C ALA A 79 17.43 9.52 -6.95
N LEU A 80 17.88 10.42 -7.83
CA LEU A 80 18.93 10.10 -8.80
C LEU A 80 20.28 9.83 -8.10
N ALA A 81 20.61 10.57 -7.04
CA ALA A 81 21.83 10.34 -6.29
C ALA A 81 21.81 9.00 -5.55
N SER A 82 20.65 8.52 -5.10
CA SER A 82 20.54 7.25 -4.36
C SER A 82 20.80 6.00 -5.21
N ILE A 83 20.76 6.12 -6.54
CA ILE A 83 21.10 5.03 -7.48
C ILE A 83 22.51 5.15 -8.09
N ARG A 84 23.28 6.17 -7.69
CA ARG A 84 24.66 6.39 -8.13
C ARG A 84 25.63 5.98 -7.02
N ASN A 85 26.73 5.33 -7.39
CA ASN A 85 27.75 4.87 -6.43
C ASN A 85 27.17 4.14 -5.21
N THR A 86 26.20 3.27 -5.43
CA THR A 86 25.57 2.46 -4.37
C THR A 86 26.60 1.57 -3.69
N LYS A 87 26.34 1.23 -2.42
CA LYS A 87 27.10 0.18 -1.75
C LYS A 87 26.80 -1.17 -2.39
N SER A 88 27.77 -2.09 -2.30
CA SER A 88 27.53 -3.50 -2.57
C SER A 88 26.62 -4.09 -1.48
N ILE A 89 25.79 -5.06 -1.87
CA ILE A 89 24.96 -5.82 -0.93
C ILE A 89 25.81 -6.51 0.18
N THR A 90 27.09 -6.80 -0.10
CA THR A 90 28.02 -7.40 0.88
C THR A 90 28.42 -6.45 2.01
N GLU A 91 28.18 -5.15 1.87
CA GLU A 91 28.55 -4.11 2.85
C GLU A 91 27.40 -3.77 3.80
N ILE A 92 26.27 -4.48 3.69
CA ILE A 92 25.04 -4.16 4.39
C ILE A 92 24.87 -5.01 5.64
N ASN A 93 24.45 -4.35 6.71
CA ASN A 93 24.02 -4.99 7.94
C ASN A 93 22.49 -5.15 7.95
N PRO A 94 21.95 -6.37 7.78
CA PRO A 94 20.50 -6.60 7.71
C PRO A 94 19.72 -6.15 8.95
N SER A 95 20.38 -6.02 10.11
CA SER A 95 19.68 -5.63 11.33
C SER A 95 19.20 -4.18 11.34
N GLU A 96 19.78 -3.32 10.49
CA GLU A 96 19.48 -1.88 10.42
C GLU A 96 18.18 -1.56 9.69
N TYR A 97 17.58 -2.53 9.02
CA TYR A 97 16.45 -2.33 8.12
C TYR A 97 15.22 -3.06 8.60
N ASP A 98 14.07 -2.42 8.52
CA ASP A 98 12.75 -2.98 8.86
C ASP A 98 12.10 -3.70 7.67
N ILE A 99 12.35 -3.23 6.44
CA ILE A 99 11.78 -3.80 5.20
C ILE A 99 12.90 -4.11 4.20
N LEU A 100 12.78 -5.25 3.52
CA LEU A 100 13.60 -5.63 2.38
C LEU A 100 12.74 -5.60 1.11
N PHE A 101 13.22 -4.95 0.05
CA PHE A 101 12.50 -4.85 -1.22
C PHE A 101 13.39 -5.12 -2.43
N PHE A 102 12.88 -5.89 -3.40
CA PHE A 102 13.57 -6.24 -4.64
C PHE A 102 12.73 -5.81 -5.86
N PRO A 103 13.10 -4.71 -6.54
CA PRO A 103 12.51 -4.36 -7.83
C PRO A 103 12.97 -5.34 -8.92
N GLY A 104 12.17 -5.48 -9.96
CA GLY A 104 12.44 -6.30 -11.14
C GLY A 104 13.08 -5.52 -12.30
N GLY A 105 12.60 -5.81 -13.51
CA GLY A 105 13.36 -5.67 -14.76
C GLY A 105 14.09 -6.97 -15.12
N HIS A 106 14.59 -7.12 -16.35
CA HIS A 106 15.20 -8.40 -16.75
C HIS A 106 16.59 -8.64 -16.12
N GLY A 107 17.36 -7.59 -15.80
CA GLY A 107 18.68 -7.70 -15.17
C GLY A 107 18.76 -8.66 -13.95
N PRO A 108 17.83 -8.61 -12.98
CA PRO A 108 17.68 -9.59 -11.90
C PRO A 108 17.96 -11.06 -12.26
N MET A 109 17.54 -11.52 -13.44
CA MET A 109 17.62 -12.92 -13.85
C MET A 109 19.04 -13.47 -13.90
N TRP A 110 20.05 -12.59 -13.96
CA TRP A 110 21.47 -12.98 -14.05
C TRP A 110 22.28 -12.82 -12.77
N ASP A 111 21.77 -12.14 -11.73
CA ASP A 111 22.59 -11.86 -10.54
C ASP A 111 21.86 -11.85 -9.19
N LEU A 112 20.52 -11.90 -9.16
CA LEU A 112 19.77 -12.01 -7.92
C LEU A 112 19.51 -13.47 -7.49
N GLY A 113 19.20 -14.36 -8.44
CA GLY A 113 18.96 -15.78 -8.17
C GLY A 113 20.23 -16.57 -7.91
N ASP A 114 20.13 -17.66 -7.13
CA ASP A 114 21.26 -18.54 -6.76
C ASP A 114 22.44 -17.78 -6.13
N ASN A 115 22.16 -16.68 -5.43
CA ASN A 115 23.15 -15.80 -4.81
C ASN A 115 23.16 -15.97 -3.29
N ASP A 116 24.25 -16.54 -2.74
CA ASP A 116 24.38 -16.85 -1.32
C ASP A 116 24.25 -15.63 -0.38
N THR A 117 24.59 -14.42 -0.85
CA THR A 117 24.46 -13.21 -0.03
C THR A 117 23.01 -12.77 0.06
N ILE A 118 22.29 -12.84 -1.05
CA ILE A 118 20.86 -12.56 -1.12
C ILE A 118 20.07 -13.62 -0.35
N ALA A 119 20.42 -14.90 -0.49
CA ALA A 119 19.81 -15.98 0.26
C ALA A 119 19.92 -15.77 1.78
N ARG A 120 21.12 -15.40 2.27
CA ARG A 120 21.32 -15.06 3.68
C ARG A 120 20.49 -13.86 4.12
N LEU A 121 20.45 -12.81 3.31
CA LEU A 121 19.66 -11.61 3.58
C LEU A 121 18.17 -11.93 3.74
N ILE A 122 17.59 -12.70 2.80
CA ILE A 122 16.19 -13.12 2.83
C ILE A 122 15.89 -13.96 4.07
N LEU A 123 16.75 -14.92 4.40
CA LEU A 123 16.60 -15.77 5.58
C LEU A 123 16.69 -14.96 6.89
N ASP A 124 17.57 -13.96 6.96
CA ASP A 124 17.71 -13.08 8.13
C ASP A 124 16.48 -12.21 8.38
N PHE A 125 15.89 -11.66 7.30
CA PHE A 125 14.62 -10.93 7.38
C PHE A 125 13.48 -11.86 7.78
N ASN A 126 13.39 -13.03 7.14
CA ASN A 126 12.33 -14.00 7.42
C ASN A 126 12.37 -14.53 8.85
N LYS A 127 13.57 -14.80 9.39
CA LYS A 127 13.73 -15.25 10.78
C LYS A 127 13.22 -14.22 11.80
N LYS A 128 13.21 -12.94 11.43
CA LYS A 128 12.73 -11.84 12.28
C LYS A 128 11.30 -11.40 11.91
N GLU A 129 10.63 -12.14 11.03
CA GLU A 129 9.30 -11.84 10.51
C GLU A 129 9.21 -10.43 9.88
N LYS A 130 10.34 -9.90 9.42
CA LYS A 130 10.41 -8.59 8.76
C LYS A 130 9.86 -8.69 7.34
N PRO A 131 9.12 -7.70 6.83
CA PRO A 131 8.54 -7.78 5.49
C PRO A 131 9.60 -7.86 4.39
N ILE A 132 9.34 -8.75 3.43
CA ILE A 132 10.15 -8.96 2.23
C ILE A 132 9.24 -8.76 1.01
N GLY A 133 9.44 -7.68 0.27
CA GLY A 133 8.72 -7.38 -0.96
C GLY A 133 9.55 -7.70 -2.21
N LEU A 134 8.99 -8.37 -3.20
CA LEU A 134 9.63 -8.63 -4.49
C LEU A 134 8.62 -8.45 -5.61
N VAL A 135 9.03 -7.93 -6.77
CA VAL A 135 8.10 -7.67 -7.88
C VAL A 135 8.70 -8.13 -9.20
N CYS A 136 7.85 -8.61 -10.12
CA CYS A 136 8.25 -8.97 -11.48
C CYS A 136 9.37 -10.02 -11.47
N HIS A 137 10.50 -9.78 -12.14
CA HIS A 137 11.68 -10.64 -12.07
C HIS A 137 12.52 -10.45 -10.81
N GLY A 138 12.28 -9.42 -10.00
CA GLY A 138 12.93 -9.28 -8.68
C GLY A 138 12.66 -10.47 -7.77
N VAL A 139 11.54 -11.17 -7.99
CA VAL A 139 11.16 -12.42 -7.29
C VAL A 139 12.19 -13.55 -7.50
N VAL A 140 13.01 -13.49 -8.56
CA VAL A 140 14.11 -14.44 -8.79
C VAL A 140 15.11 -14.50 -7.64
N ALA A 141 15.17 -13.47 -6.79
CA ALA A 141 15.97 -13.49 -5.56
C ALA A 141 15.61 -14.64 -4.60
N LEU A 142 14.41 -15.22 -4.72
CA LEU A 142 13.99 -16.40 -3.94
C LEU A 142 14.58 -17.70 -4.49
N LYS A 143 15.00 -17.73 -5.75
CA LYS A 143 15.54 -18.92 -6.41
C LYS A 143 16.83 -19.36 -5.75
N GLY A 144 16.90 -20.64 -5.40
CA GLY A 144 18.07 -21.28 -4.77
C GLY A 144 18.18 -21.04 -3.27
N VAL A 145 17.30 -20.22 -2.68
CA VAL A 145 17.30 -19.96 -1.23
C VAL A 145 16.83 -21.21 -0.50
N LYS A 146 17.61 -21.68 0.48
CA LYS A 146 17.30 -22.88 1.27
C LYS A 146 17.12 -22.55 2.74
N THR A 147 16.07 -23.10 3.34
CA THR A 147 15.84 -23.06 4.79
C THR A 147 16.95 -23.81 5.54
N THR A 148 17.01 -23.66 6.88
CA THR A 148 17.97 -24.37 7.74
C THR A 148 17.89 -25.90 7.62
N ASN A 149 16.73 -26.41 7.16
CA ASN A 149 16.50 -27.84 6.96
C ASN A 149 16.84 -28.30 5.53
N GLY A 150 17.42 -27.42 4.71
CA GLY A 150 17.85 -27.71 3.33
C GLY A 150 16.74 -27.67 2.26
N ASN A 151 15.47 -27.51 2.65
CA ASN A 151 14.37 -27.35 1.71
C ASN A 151 14.41 -25.96 1.03
N PRO A 152 13.98 -25.84 -0.24
CA PRO A 152 13.77 -24.53 -0.86
C PRO A 152 12.88 -23.64 0.01
N PHE A 153 13.22 -22.36 0.11
CA PHE A 153 12.47 -21.37 0.89
C PHE A 153 11.05 -21.18 0.34
N SER A 154 10.93 -21.18 -0.99
CA SER A 154 9.68 -21.02 -1.72
C SER A 154 8.73 -22.20 -1.55
N LYS A 155 9.20 -23.35 -1.06
CA LYS A 155 8.41 -24.59 -0.97
C LYS A 155 7.17 -24.39 -0.08
N GLY A 156 5.99 -24.56 -0.68
CA GLY A 156 4.69 -24.42 -0.02
C GLY A 156 4.24 -22.98 0.22
N LYS A 157 5.05 -21.98 -0.16
CA LYS A 157 4.67 -20.57 -0.07
C LYS A 157 3.80 -20.17 -1.26
N ARG A 158 2.79 -19.35 -1.01
CA ARG A 158 1.96 -18.70 -2.02
C ARG A 158 2.71 -17.48 -2.54
N LEU A 159 2.91 -17.38 -3.84
CA LEU A 159 3.58 -16.25 -4.47
C LEU A 159 3.15 -16.04 -5.92
N THR A 160 3.50 -14.88 -6.48
CA THR A 160 3.42 -14.55 -7.90
C THR A 160 4.79 -14.02 -8.37
N SER A 161 5.01 -13.92 -9.68
CA SER A 161 6.14 -13.23 -10.30
C SER A 161 5.75 -12.75 -11.70
N PHE A 162 6.69 -12.24 -12.49
CA PHE A 162 6.43 -12.09 -13.93
C PHE A 162 6.08 -13.47 -14.50
N THR A 163 4.98 -13.54 -15.24
CA THR A 163 4.42 -14.79 -15.73
C THR A 163 5.11 -15.23 -17.02
N ASN A 164 5.02 -16.51 -17.34
CA ASN A 164 5.53 -17.03 -18.63
C ASN A 164 4.80 -16.38 -19.82
N THR A 165 3.51 -16.08 -19.67
CA THR A 165 2.71 -15.43 -20.73
C THR A 165 3.13 -13.98 -20.95
N GLU A 166 3.45 -13.24 -19.89
CA GLU A 166 4.04 -11.90 -20.01
C GLU A 166 5.45 -11.94 -20.63
N GLU A 167 6.27 -12.95 -20.30
CA GLU A 167 7.60 -13.17 -20.89
C GLU A 167 7.53 -13.46 -22.41
N ASP A 168 6.61 -14.32 -22.81
CA ASP A 168 6.32 -14.63 -24.21
C ASP A 168 5.83 -13.38 -24.94
N ALA A 169 4.96 -12.58 -24.31
CA ALA A 169 4.40 -11.36 -24.89
C ALA A 169 5.47 -10.29 -25.16
N VAL A 170 6.52 -10.22 -24.35
CA VAL A 170 7.66 -9.32 -24.59
C VAL A 170 8.76 -9.94 -25.48
N GLY A 171 8.59 -11.21 -25.87
CA GLY A 171 9.46 -11.92 -26.80
C GLY A 171 10.82 -12.29 -26.23
N LEU A 172 10.91 -12.55 -24.92
CA LEU A 172 12.17 -12.78 -24.21
C LEU A 172 12.31 -14.17 -23.58
N SER A 173 11.35 -15.06 -23.79
CA SER A 173 11.37 -16.43 -23.25
C SER A 173 12.60 -17.25 -23.65
N ASP A 174 13.09 -17.08 -24.88
CA ASP A 174 14.32 -17.72 -25.37
C ASP A 174 15.60 -16.93 -25.04
N VAL A 175 15.48 -15.78 -24.38
CA VAL A 175 16.58 -14.88 -24.02
C VAL A 175 16.94 -14.99 -22.54
N VAL A 176 15.94 -15.07 -21.67
CA VAL A 176 16.13 -15.26 -20.23
C VAL A 176 16.81 -16.61 -19.96
N PRO A 177 17.62 -16.74 -18.89
CA PRO A 177 18.36 -17.97 -18.61
C PRO A 177 17.45 -19.15 -18.25
N PHE A 178 16.24 -18.87 -17.78
CA PHE A 178 15.16 -19.80 -17.47
C PHE A 178 13.87 -18.99 -17.30
N LEU A 179 12.72 -19.66 -17.37
CA LEU A 179 11.42 -19.07 -17.06
C LEU A 179 11.20 -19.00 -15.55
N LEU A 180 10.91 -17.81 -15.03
CA LEU A 180 10.85 -17.56 -13.59
C LEU A 180 9.68 -18.28 -12.91
N GLU A 181 8.49 -18.25 -13.51
CA GLU A 181 7.31 -18.97 -13.01
C GLU A 181 7.62 -20.46 -12.87
N ASP A 182 8.19 -21.09 -13.90
CA ASP A 182 8.56 -22.50 -13.90
C ASP A 182 9.58 -22.83 -12.80
N ALA A 183 10.65 -22.03 -12.70
CA ALA A 183 11.70 -22.24 -11.71
C ALA A 183 11.15 -22.19 -10.26
N LEU A 184 10.22 -21.28 -9.96
CA LEU A 184 9.60 -21.18 -8.65
C LEU A 184 8.65 -22.35 -8.36
N ILE A 185 7.89 -22.81 -9.37
CA ILE A 185 7.04 -24.00 -9.27
C ILE A 185 7.88 -25.25 -9.01
N GLU A 186 9.02 -25.40 -9.69
CA GLU A 186 9.96 -26.51 -9.50
C GLU A 186 10.55 -26.53 -8.07
N GLU A 187 10.75 -25.36 -7.46
CA GLU A 187 11.14 -25.23 -6.04
C GLU A 187 9.99 -25.52 -5.06
N GLY A 188 8.79 -25.79 -5.59
CA GLY A 188 7.60 -26.19 -4.83
C GLY A 188 6.75 -25.02 -4.37
N ALA A 189 6.88 -23.84 -4.97
CA ALA A 189 5.99 -22.72 -4.71
C ALA A 189 4.55 -23.03 -5.13
N ILE A 190 3.58 -22.48 -4.40
CA ILE A 190 2.18 -22.41 -4.82
C ILE A 190 2.05 -21.14 -5.65
N TYR A 191 2.33 -21.24 -6.94
CA TYR A 191 2.29 -20.10 -7.85
C TYR A 191 0.84 -19.69 -8.15
N ILE A 192 0.58 -18.38 -8.06
CA ILE A 192 -0.72 -17.77 -8.30
C ILE A 192 -0.49 -16.63 -9.27
N LYS A 193 -1.35 -16.49 -10.28
CA LYS A 193 -1.30 -15.40 -11.25
C LYS A 193 -2.69 -14.92 -11.60
N GLU A 194 -2.77 -13.68 -12.04
CA GLU A 194 -3.94 -13.08 -12.68
C GLU A 194 -3.62 -12.80 -14.16
N GLU A 195 -4.52 -12.10 -14.85
CA GLU A 195 -4.29 -11.65 -16.23
C GLU A 195 -2.98 -10.85 -16.35
N ASP A 196 -2.30 -11.03 -17.49
CA ASP A 196 -1.09 -10.29 -17.82
C ASP A 196 -1.31 -8.77 -17.62
N TRP A 197 -0.29 -8.09 -17.07
CA TRP A 197 -0.29 -6.64 -16.82
C TRP A 197 -1.26 -6.16 -15.73
N SER A 198 -1.96 -7.07 -15.04
CA SER A 198 -2.80 -6.72 -13.90
C SER A 198 -1.98 -6.27 -12.69
N ASN A 199 -2.53 -5.36 -11.88
CA ASN A 199 -1.97 -5.07 -10.56
C ASN A 199 -2.35 -6.21 -9.60
N PHE A 200 -1.43 -7.17 -9.42
CA PHE A 200 -1.67 -8.37 -8.64
C PHE A 200 -0.53 -8.62 -7.64
N VAL A 201 -0.91 -8.76 -6.37
CA VAL A 201 0.00 -8.95 -5.24
C VAL A 201 -0.46 -10.12 -4.39
N VAL A 202 0.45 -11.03 -4.07
CA VAL A 202 0.25 -12.13 -3.14
C VAL A 202 1.01 -11.83 -1.85
N VAL A 203 0.32 -11.96 -0.71
CA VAL A 203 0.90 -11.87 0.64
C VAL A 203 0.81 -13.23 1.32
N ASP A 204 1.95 -13.76 1.76
CA ASP A 204 2.06 -15.01 2.53
C ASP A 204 2.98 -14.80 3.75
N GLY A 205 2.37 -14.57 4.91
CA GLY A 205 3.06 -14.13 6.12
C GLY A 205 3.75 -12.79 5.90
N ASN A 206 5.07 -12.75 6.07
CA ASN A 206 5.91 -11.57 5.85
C ASN A 206 6.44 -11.47 4.39
N LEU A 207 6.10 -12.40 3.51
CA LEU A 207 6.50 -12.38 2.10
C LEU A 207 5.42 -11.70 1.25
N VAL A 208 5.80 -10.67 0.49
CA VAL A 208 4.95 -9.96 -0.46
C VAL A 208 5.55 -10.11 -1.84
N THR A 209 4.78 -10.61 -2.80
CA THR A 209 5.21 -10.75 -4.19
C THR A 209 4.23 -10.06 -5.13
N GLY A 210 4.73 -9.27 -6.09
CA GLY A 210 3.94 -8.60 -7.12
C GLY A 210 4.24 -9.17 -8.51
N GLN A 211 3.21 -9.30 -9.35
CA GLN A 211 3.34 -9.98 -10.65
C GLN A 211 4.26 -9.23 -11.62
N ASN A 212 4.12 -7.91 -11.74
CA ASN A 212 4.65 -7.13 -12.85
C ASN A 212 4.84 -5.65 -12.43
N PRO A 213 5.30 -4.74 -13.32
CA PRO A 213 5.48 -3.33 -12.97
C PRO A 213 4.24 -2.64 -12.38
N GLN A 214 3.04 -3.01 -12.83
CA GLN A 214 1.76 -2.48 -12.36
C GLN A 214 1.47 -2.84 -10.89
N SER A 215 2.18 -3.84 -10.36
CA SER A 215 2.04 -4.34 -9.00
C SER A 215 3.03 -3.70 -8.01
N SER A 216 3.99 -2.90 -8.50
CA SER A 216 5.12 -2.40 -7.69
C SER A 216 4.70 -1.55 -6.49
N VAL A 217 3.84 -0.57 -6.72
CA VAL A 217 3.30 0.32 -5.68
C VAL A 217 2.51 -0.46 -4.64
N SER A 218 1.64 -1.37 -5.07
CA SER A 218 0.80 -2.16 -4.17
C SER A 218 1.64 -3.13 -3.33
N ALA A 219 2.68 -3.74 -3.91
CA ALA A 219 3.62 -4.58 -3.15
C ALA A 219 4.35 -3.77 -2.06
N ALA A 220 4.85 -2.58 -2.39
CA ALA A 220 5.50 -1.71 -1.42
C ALA A 220 4.55 -1.30 -0.27
N GLN A 221 3.32 -0.90 -0.59
CA GLN A 221 2.31 -0.56 0.41
C GLN A 221 2.04 -1.72 1.38
N LYS A 222 1.90 -2.94 0.87
CA LYS A 222 1.72 -4.13 1.72
C LYS A 222 2.90 -4.37 2.66
N THR A 223 4.14 -4.12 2.21
CA THR A 223 5.30 -4.23 3.13
C THR A 223 5.29 -3.18 4.23
N ILE A 224 4.77 -1.97 3.97
CA ILE A 224 4.62 -0.93 5.00
C ILE A 224 3.59 -1.37 6.04
N VAL A 225 2.45 -1.89 5.60
CA VAL A 225 1.40 -2.40 6.49
C VAL A 225 1.95 -3.51 7.38
N LEU A 226 2.71 -4.46 6.82
CA LEU A 226 3.31 -5.56 7.60
C LEU A 226 4.44 -5.09 8.54
N ALA A 227 5.07 -3.94 8.28
CA ALA A 227 6.11 -3.37 9.16
C ALA A 227 5.53 -2.50 10.29
N SER A 228 4.24 -2.16 10.22
CA SER A 228 3.54 -1.37 11.22
C SER A 228 3.48 -2.12 12.55
N SER A 229 3.56 -1.38 13.65
CA SER A 229 3.47 -1.94 15.01
C SER A 229 2.05 -2.29 15.45
N ILE A 230 1.04 -1.87 14.68
CA ILE A 230 -0.35 -2.27 14.87
C ILE A 230 -0.74 -3.24 13.77
N ASP A 231 -1.30 -4.38 14.16
CA ASP A 231 -1.74 -5.38 13.19
C ASP A 231 -3.10 -4.99 12.55
N ILE A 232 -3.50 -5.77 11.55
CA ILE A 232 -4.73 -5.55 10.79
C ILE A 232 -5.98 -5.66 11.69
N GLU A 233 -5.96 -6.58 12.65
CA GLU A 233 -7.08 -6.82 13.57
C GLU A 233 -7.26 -5.65 14.54
N GLU A 234 -6.15 -5.06 15.00
CA GLU A 234 -6.17 -3.86 15.83
C GLU A 234 -6.73 -2.64 15.08
N ARG A 235 -6.37 -2.47 13.79
CA ARG A 235 -6.94 -1.41 12.94
C ARG A 235 -8.46 -1.55 12.79
N GLU A 236 -8.93 -2.77 12.53
CA GLU A 236 -10.36 -3.08 12.46
C GLU A 236 -11.06 -2.82 13.80
N THR A 237 -10.41 -3.19 14.90
CA THR A 237 -10.91 -2.98 16.27
C THR A 237 -11.06 -1.49 16.60
N ILE A 238 -10.04 -0.68 16.30
CA ILE A 238 -10.07 0.78 16.55
C ILE A 238 -11.16 1.45 15.72
N ALA A 239 -11.25 1.13 14.43
CA ALA A 239 -12.30 1.68 13.57
C ALA A 239 -13.68 1.24 14.05
N THR A 240 -13.86 -0.04 14.41
CA THR A 240 -15.12 -0.54 14.97
C THR A 240 -15.48 0.18 16.27
N ALA A 241 -14.52 0.41 17.17
CA ALA A 241 -14.73 1.15 18.41
C ALA A 241 -15.19 2.60 18.15
N PHE A 242 -14.61 3.27 17.16
CA PHE A 242 -15.00 4.62 16.75
C PHE A 242 -16.47 4.69 16.30
N PHE A 243 -16.88 3.78 15.40
CA PHE A 243 -18.25 3.76 14.89
C PHE A 243 -19.27 3.29 15.94
N ASN A 244 -18.89 2.38 16.83
CA ASN A 244 -19.73 1.99 17.97
C ASN A 244 -19.92 3.14 18.97
N ALA A 245 -18.88 3.92 19.26
CA ALA A 245 -19.00 5.12 20.08
C ALA A 245 -19.96 6.13 19.42
N TYR A 246 -19.84 6.34 18.11
CA TYR A 246 -20.76 7.21 17.38
C TYR A 246 -22.21 6.67 17.38
N LYS A 247 -22.42 5.37 17.19
CA LYS A 247 -23.74 4.71 17.32
C LYS A 247 -24.37 4.95 18.69
N ASN A 248 -23.56 4.89 19.75
CA ASN A 248 -24.00 5.15 21.12
C ASN A 248 -24.12 6.64 21.44
N GLN A 249 -23.95 7.53 20.45
CA GLN A 249 -23.97 8.98 20.58
C GLN A 249 -22.91 9.52 21.56
N ASP A 250 -21.85 8.74 21.82
CA ASP A 250 -20.71 9.11 22.65
C ASP A 250 -19.58 9.67 21.78
N ILE A 251 -19.78 10.93 21.36
CA ILE A 251 -18.84 11.61 20.47
C ILE A 251 -17.48 11.82 21.13
N ASP A 252 -17.44 12.02 22.45
CA ASP A 252 -16.19 12.22 23.18
C ASP A 252 -15.33 10.94 23.17
N ALA A 253 -15.96 9.77 23.37
CA ALA A 253 -15.26 8.48 23.23
C ALA A 253 -14.78 8.24 21.78
N ALA A 254 -15.59 8.62 20.77
CA ALA A 254 -15.18 8.49 19.38
C ALA A 254 -13.93 9.34 19.07
N VAL A 255 -13.94 10.64 19.42
CA VAL A 255 -12.79 11.51 19.14
C VAL A 255 -11.58 11.22 20.01
N ALA A 256 -11.74 10.55 21.17
CA ALA A 256 -10.61 10.10 21.99
C ALA A 256 -9.71 9.09 21.26
N LEU A 257 -10.25 8.35 20.29
CA LEU A 257 -9.50 7.42 19.43
C LEU A 257 -8.71 8.12 18.33
N ALA A 258 -8.92 9.42 18.12
CA ALA A 258 -8.20 10.20 17.11
C ALA A 258 -6.95 10.87 17.68
N SER A 259 -5.96 11.08 16.82
CA SER A 259 -4.79 11.88 17.15
C SER A 259 -5.18 13.36 17.31
N GLU A 260 -4.41 14.11 18.09
CA GLU A 260 -4.64 15.56 18.30
C GLU A 260 -4.61 16.38 17.00
N LYS A 261 -3.86 15.89 16.00
CA LYS A 261 -3.75 16.54 14.68
C LYS A 261 -4.61 15.85 13.61
N GLY A 262 -5.49 14.94 14.02
CA GLY A 262 -6.31 14.16 13.11
C GLY A 262 -7.15 15.04 12.18
N THR A 263 -7.19 14.68 10.91
CA THR A 263 -7.87 15.45 9.86
C THR A 263 -9.14 14.75 9.38
N PHE A 264 -10.08 15.55 8.91
CA PHE A 264 -11.37 15.12 8.41
C PHE A 264 -11.57 15.64 7.00
N ARG A 265 -12.09 14.81 6.09
CA ARG A 265 -12.39 15.20 4.73
C ARG A 265 -13.74 14.66 4.29
N TYR A 266 -14.67 15.58 4.02
CA TYR A 266 -15.94 15.27 3.37
C TYR A 266 -15.85 15.49 1.86
N ILE A 267 -15.86 14.40 1.09
CA ILE A 267 -15.57 14.43 -0.35
C ILE A 267 -16.51 15.35 -1.16
N PRO A 268 -17.85 15.32 -0.98
CA PRO A 268 -18.77 16.12 -1.78
C PRO A 268 -18.56 17.65 -1.69
N LEU A 269 -17.92 18.16 -0.64
CA LEU A 269 -17.66 19.59 -0.48
C LEU A 269 -16.28 20.03 -1.00
N GLY A 270 -15.48 19.13 -1.58
CA GLY A 270 -14.15 19.46 -2.10
C GLY A 270 -13.24 20.06 -1.02
N GLU A 271 -12.63 21.22 -1.31
CA GLU A 271 -11.74 21.92 -0.36
C GLU A 271 -12.47 22.41 0.89
N ASN A 272 -13.75 22.78 0.78
CA ASN A 272 -14.56 23.22 1.91
C ASN A 272 -14.94 22.06 2.84
N GLY A 273 -14.76 20.82 2.39
CA GLY A 273 -14.99 19.61 3.18
C GLY A 273 -13.82 19.22 4.09
N LYS A 274 -12.69 19.94 4.04
CA LYS A 274 -11.52 19.65 4.86
C LYS A 274 -11.62 20.29 6.24
N GLY A 275 -11.21 19.55 7.27
CA GLY A 275 -11.38 19.92 8.66
C GLY A 275 -10.50 19.12 9.61
N LYS A 276 -10.74 19.29 10.91
CA LYS A 276 -10.11 18.47 11.96
C LYS A 276 -11.08 17.40 12.45
N ILE A 277 -10.57 16.31 13.02
CA ILE A 277 -11.44 15.35 13.70
C ILE A 277 -11.94 15.96 15.01
N LYS A 278 -11.03 16.51 15.82
CA LYS A 278 -11.31 17.09 17.13
C LYS A 278 -11.62 18.59 17.07
N GLY A 279 -12.41 19.05 18.03
CA GLY A 279 -12.74 20.45 18.26
C GLY A 279 -14.19 20.79 17.89
N THR A 280 -14.76 21.79 18.52
CA THR A 280 -16.16 22.23 18.32
C THR A 280 -16.27 23.51 17.48
N GLU A 281 -15.13 24.13 17.14
CA GLU A 281 -15.05 25.34 16.34
C GLU A 281 -14.54 25.06 14.93
N GLY A 282 -15.15 25.71 13.93
CA GLY A 282 -14.80 25.55 12.52
C GLY A 282 -15.38 24.27 11.90
N ASN A 283 -14.77 23.82 10.79
CA ASN A 283 -15.18 22.59 10.14
C ASN A 283 -14.51 21.39 10.83
N THR A 284 -15.25 20.68 11.69
CA THR A 284 -14.74 19.52 12.40
C THR A 284 -15.71 18.35 12.33
N TRP A 285 -15.16 17.13 12.36
CA TRP A 285 -15.98 15.92 12.46
C TRP A 285 -16.80 15.92 13.76
N GLN A 286 -16.18 16.24 14.89
CA GLN A 286 -16.85 16.32 16.19
C GLN A 286 -18.06 17.26 16.17
N GLY A 287 -17.90 18.45 15.58
CA GLY A 287 -18.97 19.44 15.47
C GLY A 287 -20.12 18.96 14.59
N VAL A 288 -19.81 18.40 13.41
CA VAL A 288 -20.81 17.86 12.49
C VAL A 288 -21.57 16.68 13.10
N ALA A 289 -20.87 15.73 13.72
CA ALA A 289 -21.49 14.57 14.36
C ALA A 289 -22.39 14.99 15.54
N SER A 290 -21.95 15.95 16.34
CA SER A 290 -22.76 16.51 17.45
C SER A 290 -24.02 17.23 16.93
N ALA A 291 -23.90 17.98 15.84
CA ALA A 291 -25.02 18.68 15.24
C ALA A 291 -26.06 17.69 14.67
N LEU A 292 -25.60 16.59 14.05
CA LEU A 292 -26.45 15.50 13.59
C LEU A 292 -27.19 14.84 14.76
N ILE A 293 -26.49 14.43 15.83
CA ILE A 293 -27.14 13.81 17.01
C ILE A 293 -28.18 14.74 17.65
N ASN A 294 -27.87 16.04 17.78
CA ASN A 294 -28.83 16.98 18.35
C ASN A 294 -30.08 17.17 17.47
N SER A 295 -29.95 16.99 16.15
CA SER A 295 -31.05 17.17 15.18
C SER A 295 -31.83 15.88 14.92
N PHE A 296 -31.21 14.73 15.21
CA PHE A 296 -31.75 13.39 15.06
C PHE A 296 -31.51 12.63 16.39
N PRO A 297 -32.39 12.79 17.40
CA PRO A 297 -32.17 12.19 18.73
C PRO A 297 -32.12 10.65 18.72
N ASP A 298 -32.74 10.03 17.73
CA ASP A 298 -32.73 8.58 17.47
C ASP A 298 -31.68 8.17 16.44
N LEU A 299 -30.66 9.02 16.18
CA LEU A 299 -29.61 8.72 15.21
C LEU A 299 -28.92 7.40 15.55
N SER A 300 -28.94 6.48 14.59
CA SER A 300 -28.20 5.23 14.61
C SER A 300 -27.09 5.26 13.57
N ASN A 301 -26.03 4.49 13.84
CA ASN A 301 -24.90 4.28 12.95
C ASN A 301 -24.52 2.79 12.95
N ASP A 302 -25.07 2.05 11.99
CA ASP A 302 -24.94 0.60 11.94
C ASP A 302 -23.86 0.18 10.94
N ILE A 303 -22.80 -0.46 11.45
CA ILE A 303 -21.73 -1.01 10.60
C ILE A 303 -22.31 -2.17 9.78
N LYS A 304 -22.28 -2.01 8.45
CA LYS A 304 -22.65 -3.03 7.46
C LYS A 304 -21.47 -3.94 7.15
N ASN A 305 -20.30 -3.34 6.93
CA ASN A 305 -19.06 -4.04 6.62
C ASN A 305 -17.86 -3.20 7.04
N ILE A 306 -16.79 -3.89 7.45
CA ILE A 306 -15.48 -3.30 7.67
C ILE A 306 -14.41 -4.16 7.01
N SER A 307 -13.42 -3.53 6.40
CA SER A 307 -12.28 -4.22 5.78
C SER A 307 -11.06 -3.32 5.79
N ILE A 308 -9.87 -3.90 5.80
CA ILE A 308 -8.62 -3.13 5.69
C ILE A 308 -8.13 -3.14 4.24
N ASP A 309 -7.87 -1.97 3.66
CA ASP A 309 -7.39 -1.84 2.29
C ASP A 309 -5.88 -2.16 2.16
N ASN A 310 -5.35 -1.99 0.95
CA ASN A 310 -3.94 -2.29 0.66
C ASN A 310 -2.94 -1.32 1.30
N GLN A 311 -3.42 -0.17 1.77
CA GLN A 311 -2.64 0.86 2.44
C GLN A 311 -2.76 0.78 3.97
N GLY A 312 -3.58 -0.15 4.49
CA GLY A 312 -3.83 -0.29 5.92
C GLY A 312 -4.93 0.63 6.45
N ASN A 313 -5.72 1.27 5.57
CA ASN A 313 -6.88 2.05 5.98
C ASN A 313 -8.07 1.13 6.26
N ALA A 314 -8.85 1.44 7.28
CA ALA A 314 -10.13 0.77 7.51
C ALA A 314 -11.20 1.40 6.62
N ILE A 315 -11.74 0.59 5.70
CA ILE A 315 -12.88 0.90 4.86
C ILE A 315 -14.13 0.46 5.59
N VAL A 316 -14.95 1.41 6.04
CA VAL A 316 -16.14 1.15 6.85
C VAL A 316 -17.38 1.58 6.09
N GLN A 317 -18.24 0.62 5.80
CA GLN A 317 -19.58 0.86 5.25
C GLN A 317 -20.57 0.87 6.41
N VAL A 318 -21.34 1.94 6.53
CA VAL A 318 -22.32 2.10 7.60
C VAL A 318 -23.66 2.59 7.05
N PHE A 319 -24.74 2.23 7.73
CA PHE A 319 -26.03 2.89 7.56
C PHE A 319 -26.20 3.91 8.67
N ILE A 320 -26.39 5.18 8.29
CA ILE A 320 -26.78 6.21 9.26
C ILE A 320 -28.25 6.52 9.01
N SER A 321 -29.02 6.49 10.08
CA SER A 321 -30.46 6.67 10.03
C SER A 321 -30.96 7.46 11.23
N GLY A 322 -32.14 8.04 11.11
CA GLY A 322 -32.77 8.78 12.20
C GLY A 322 -33.95 9.62 11.72
N THR A 323 -34.71 10.12 12.68
CA THR A 323 -35.88 10.98 12.48
C THR A 323 -35.53 12.43 12.81
N GLN A 324 -35.72 13.33 11.85
CA GLN A 324 -35.38 14.73 12.05
C GLN A 324 -36.31 15.36 13.09
N ASP A 325 -35.76 15.80 14.22
CA ASP A 325 -36.47 16.54 15.26
C ASP A 325 -36.22 18.05 15.11
N LYS A 326 -34.97 18.45 14.87
CA LYS A 326 -34.55 19.87 14.79
C LYS A 326 -33.95 20.24 13.45
N GLU A 327 -33.79 21.55 13.24
CA GLU A 327 -33.08 22.09 12.08
C GLU A 327 -31.62 21.64 12.07
N ILE A 328 -31.11 21.29 10.88
CA ILE A 328 -29.70 20.97 10.65
C ILE A 328 -29.20 21.70 9.42
N LEU A 329 -28.07 22.41 9.52
CA LEU A 329 -27.41 23.09 8.39
C LEU A 329 -28.37 23.99 7.57
N GLY A 330 -29.30 24.70 8.22
CA GLY A 330 -30.28 25.56 7.55
C GLY A 330 -31.47 24.83 6.93
N ILE A 331 -31.63 23.53 7.19
CA ILE A 331 -32.76 22.71 6.73
C ILE A 331 -33.77 22.55 7.88
N PRO A 332 -34.95 23.19 7.81
CA PRO A 332 -35.97 23.08 8.84
C PRO A 332 -36.46 21.64 9.01
N SER A 333 -36.78 21.27 10.25
CA SER A 333 -37.32 19.94 10.55
C SER A 333 -38.67 19.70 9.86
N LYS A 334 -38.79 18.53 9.20
CA LYS A 334 -40.05 18.01 8.64
C LYS A 334 -40.53 16.74 9.33
N GLY A 335 -39.90 16.32 10.43
CA GLY A 335 -40.25 15.08 11.14
C GLY A 335 -40.05 13.81 10.31
N LYS A 336 -39.14 13.84 9.34
CA LYS A 336 -38.92 12.75 8.38
C LYS A 336 -37.80 11.83 8.85
N TYR A 337 -37.99 10.54 8.60
CA TYR A 337 -36.98 9.51 8.80
C TYR A 337 -36.13 9.34 7.55
N TYR A 338 -34.82 9.15 7.72
CA TYR A 338 -33.90 8.75 6.66
C TYR A 338 -33.12 7.50 7.06
N ASN A 339 -32.63 6.79 6.05
CA ASN A 339 -31.65 5.71 6.19
C ASN A 339 -30.78 5.68 4.92
N VAL A 340 -29.52 6.07 5.04
CA VAL A 340 -28.60 6.21 3.91
C VAL A 340 -27.30 5.47 4.20
N GLU A 341 -26.77 4.81 3.17
CA GLU A 341 -25.48 4.13 3.22
C GLU A 341 -24.33 5.13 3.05
N HIS A 342 -23.29 4.94 3.84
CA HIS A 342 -22.15 5.84 3.92
C HIS A 342 -20.85 5.05 3.91
N LEU A 343 -19.85 5.62 3.23
CA LEU A 343 -18.51 5.05 3.15
C LEU A 343 -17.53 5.95 3.91
N PHE A 344 -16.76 5.33 4.78
CA PHE A 344 -15.65 5.95 5.50
C PHE A 344 -14.35 5.23 5.18
N ILE A 345 -13.28 6.01 5.01
CA ILE A 345 -11.91 5.54 4.94
C ILE A 345 -11.21 6.13 6.16
N VAL A 346 -10.78 5.26 7.08
CA VAL A 346 -10.16 5.65 8.35
C VAL A 346 -8.70 5.24 8.32
N ASN A 347 -7.81 6.24 8.33
CA ASN A 347 -6.38 6.03 8.47
C ASN A 347 -6.01 6.00 9.95
N ILE A 348 -5.32 4.93 10.36
CA ILE A 348 -4.88 4.71 11.74
C ILE A 348 -3.35 4.61 11.73
N ASN A 349 -2.71 5.38 12.59
CA ASN A 349 -1.27 5.41 12.70
C ASN A 349 -0.72 4.26 13.55
N ASP A 350 0.61 4.10 13.55
CA ASP A 350 1.32 3.06 14.33
C ASP A 350 1.12 3.12 15.86
N GLN A 351 0.51 4.18 16.38
CA GLN A 351 0.18 4.34 17.81
C GLN A 351 -1.26 3.94 18.12
N GLY A 352 -2.00 3.42 17.13
CA GLY A 352 -3.41 3.07 17.27
C GLY A 352 -4.34 4.29 17.33
N LEU A 353 -3.91 5.43 16.78
CA LEU A 353 -4.72 6.66 16.74
C LEU A 353 -5.18 6.98 15.32
N ILE A 354 -6.43 7.40 15.18
CA ILE A 354 -7.00 7.84 13.90
C ILE A 354 -6.38 9.18 13.48
N GLU A 355 -5.69 9.21 12.34
CA GLU A 355 -5.05 10.42 11.80
C GLU A 355 -5.84 11.07 10.67
N GLU A 356 -6.64 10.29 9.95
CA GLU A 356 -7.51 10.82 8.89
C GLU A 356 -8.82 10.05 8.83
N ILE A 357 -9.92 10.80 8.67
CA ILE A 357 -11.23 10.26 8.31
C ILE A 357 -11.66 10.93 7.01
N THR A 358 -11.73 10.15 5.94
CA THR A 358 -12.38 10.56 4.70
C THR A 358 -13.77 9.94 4.63
N CYS A 359 -14.79 10.72 4.33
CA CYS A 359 -16.16 10.21 4.19
C CYS A 359 -16.88 10.70 2.93
N TYR A 360 -17.82 9.87 2.49
CA TYR A 360 -18.71 10.13 1.36
C TYR A 360 -20.15 9.75 1.73
N TRP A 361 -21.08 10.64 1.41
CA TRP A 361 -22.52 10.47 1.55
C TRP A 361 -23.23 10.76 0.23
N ASP A 362 -24.32 10.03 -0.04
CA ASP A 362 -25.29 10.42 -1.06
C ASP A 362 -26.20 11.54 -0.52
N ASN A 363 -25.72 12.78 -0.62
CA ASN A 363 -26.49 13.96 -0.20
C ASN A 363 -27.84 14.05 -0.91
N TRP A 364 -27.92 13.60 -2.16
CA TRP A 364 -29.14 13.74 -2.93
C TRP A 364 -30.24 12.85 -2.35
N ASP A 365 -29.92 11.56 -2.12
CA ASP A 365 -30.85 10.63 -1.48
C ASP A 365 -31.22 11.11 -0.07
N TRP A 366 -30.25 11.53 0.72
CA TRP A 366 -30.50 12.06 2.07
C TRP A 366 -31.48 13.24 2.06
N PHE A 367 -31.24 14.24 1.20
CA PHE A 367 -32.12 15.40 1.07
C PHE A 367 -33.54 14.99 0.67
N GLN A 368 -33.71 14.07 -0.28
CA GLN A 368 -35.04 13.58 -0.68
C GLN A 368 -35.77 12.91 0.49
N GLN A 369 -35.08 12.07 1.27
CA GLN A 369 -35.67 11.35 2.40
C GLN A 369 -36.10 12.30 3.53
N ILE A 370 -35.31 13.33 3.84
CA ILE A 370 -35.72 14.37 4.81
C ILE A 370 -36.67 15.42 4.22
N GLY A 371 -37.02 15.28 2.93
CA GLY A 371 -37.97 16.13 2.23
C GLY A 371 -37.42 17.51 1.84
N TYR A 372 -36.12 17.66 1.72
CA TYR A 372 -35.44 18.87 1.24
C TYR A 372 -35.19 18.78 -0.28
N HIS A 373 -35.41 19.87 -1.02
CA HIS A 373 -35.17 19.92 -2.47
C HIS A 373 -34.02 20.91 -2.76
N PRO A 374 -32.89 20.47 -3.32
CA PRO A 374 -31.69 21.31 -3.48
C PRO A 374 -31.83 22.54 -4.39
N SER A 375 -32.94 22.68 -5.12
CA SER A 375 -33.26 23.91 -5.88
C SER A 375 -33.59 25.13 -5.00
N GLN A 376 -33.34 25.04 -3.69
CA GLN A 376 -33.53 26.08 -2.68
C GLN A 376 -32.17 26.67 -2.18
N LEU A 377 -31.05 26.30 -2.82
CA LEU A 377 -29.70 26.84 -2.58
C LEU A 377 -29.28 27.88 -3.63
#